data_AF-A0A362X2N3-F1
#
_entry.id   AF-A0A362X2N3-F1
#
_cell.length_a   1.000
_cell.length_b   1.000
_cell.length_c   1.000
_cell.angle_alpha   90.00
_cell.angle_beta   90.00
_cell.angle_gamma   90.00
#
_symmetry.space_group_name_H-M   'P 1'
#
loop_
_entity.id
_entity.type
_entity.pdbx_description
1 polymer ?
#
loop_
_entity_poly.entity_id
_entity_poly.type
_entity_poly.pdbx_seq_one_letter_code
_entity_poly.pdbx_strand_id
1 'polypeptide(L)'
;MKAFKLYSLLAIIILLASCSSNDNDAVNFTNATSQQGCPNVVGPTAVYWDYAHGIPAPFTAIPIMPEPKTRFTHSMPNLNMSFDFPQGYTATEIAIQNSTFGVDLRRSENDPQNKVLWRYYPITLFSGSANIDQVRAFVINDLMTNEYGFNGTPIVDCAPPIQTVDFGGITRTFSSRAIRFGNIRAIIWVALVPMPFGSSVAVSISAGPINEFDNLAMNVFFPISFELLLPDRDALSDRDGDGTPDIFDSQPDNPNVT
;
A
#
# COMPACT_ATOMS: atom_id res chain seq x y z
N MET A 1 53.84 10.37 -30.59
CA MET A 1 53.24 11.11 -29.46
C MET A 1 51.90 11.77 -29.77
N LYS A 2 51.66 12.35 -30.96
CA LYS A 2 50.36 12.97 -31.31
C LYS A 2 49.20 11.96 -31.45
N ALA A 3 49.45 10.79 -32.03
CA ALA A 3 48.43 9.74 -32.18
C ALA A 3 47.95 9.17 -30.83
N PHE A 4 48.87 8.96 -29.87
CA PHE A 4 48.52 8.46 -28.54
C PHE A 4 47.61 9.43 -27.76
N LYS A 5 47.81 10.75 -27.92
CA LYS A 5 46.92 11.77 -27.35
C LYS A 5 45.53 11.78 -28.01
N LEU A 6 45.46 11.49 -29.32
CA LEU A 6 44.20 11.42 -30.05
C LEU A 6 43.37 10.19 -29.62
N TYR A 7 44.01 9.02 -29.49
CA TYR A 7 43.34 7.80 -29.01
C TYR A 7 42.91 7.91 -27.54
N SER A 8 43.71 8.57 -26.69
CA SER A 8 43.35 8.79 -25.29
C SER A 8 42.18 9.78 -25.14
N LEU A 9 42.09 10.81 -26.00
CA LEU A 9 40.95 11.73 -26.03
C LEU A 9 39.68 11.03 -26.54
N LEU A 10 39.81 10.17 -27.57
CA LEU A 10 38.69 9.42 -28.12
C LEU A 10 38.15 8.37 -27.13
N ALA A 11 39.03 7.74 -26.34
CA ALA A 11 38.64 6.83 -25.26
C ALA A 11 37.87 7.55 -24.13
N ILE A 12 38.26 8.79 -23.79
CA ILE A 12 37.54 9.61 -22.81
C ILE A 12 36.17 10.04 -23.32
N ILE A 13 36.05 10.36 -24.62
CA ILE A 13 34.76 10.71 -25.25
C ILE A 13 33.83 9.50 -25.33
N ILE A 14 34.37 8.30 -25.58
CA ILE A 14 33.58 7.04 -25.58
C ILE A 14 33.15 6.67 -24.14
N LEU A 15 33.98 6.92 -23.13
CA LEU A 15 33.62 6.75 -21.72
C LEU A 15 32.54 7.75 -21.25
N LEU A 16 32.54 8.97 -21.78
CA LEU A 16 31.50 9.98 -21.49
C LEU A 16 30.21 9.78 -22.31
N ALA A 17 30.25 8.92 -23.33
CA ALA A 17 29.11 8.49 -24.13
C ALA A 17 28.63 7.07 -23.77
N SER A 18 29.22 6.45 -22.74
CA SER A 18 28.58 5.32 -22.04
C SER A 18 27.37 5.90 -21.31
N CYS A 19 26.24 5.88 -22.01
CA CYS A 19 24.94 6.24 -21.49
C CYS A 19 24.76 5.68 -20.09
N SER A 20 24.46 6.57 -19.14
CA SER A 20 23.67 6.21 -17.99
C SER A 20 22.47 5.41 -18.49
N SER A 21 22.33 4.16 -18.08
CA SER A 21 21.01 3.55 -17.97
C SER A 21 20.27 4.29 -16.85
N ASN A 22 19.92 5.55 -17.09
CA ASN A 22 18.85 6.25 -16.37
C ASN A 22 17.51 5.80 -16.96
N ASP A 23 17.37 4.50 -17.21
CA ASP A 23 16.06 3.90 -17.34
C ASP A 23 15.53 3.86 -15.91
N ASN A 24 14.96 5.00 -15.50
CA ASN A 24 13.97 5.05 -14.44
C ASN A 24 12.82 4.15 -14.89
N ASP A 25 12.99 2.83 -14.75
CA ASP A 25 11.95 1.82 -14.94
C ASP A 25 10.94 1.87 -13.79
N ALA A 26 10.73 3.05 -13.18
CA ALA A 26 9.55 3.33 -12.39
C ALA A 26 8.36 3.30 -13.36
N VAL A 27 7.64 2.18 -13.35
CA VAL A 27 6.48 1.97 -14.21
C VAL A 27 5.53 3.16 -14.09
N ASN A 28 5.36 3.89 -15.19
CA ASN A 28 4.56 5.11 -15.21
C ASN A 28 3.07 4.75 -15.27
N PHE A 29 2.38 4.83 -14.13
CA PHE A 29 0.95 4.56 -14.05
C PHE A 29 0.05 5.77 -14.32
N THR A 30 0.56 6.93 -14.75
CA THR A 30 -0.20 8.20 -14.85
C THR A 30 -1.56 8.06 -15.57
N ASN A 31 -1.66 7.17 -16.57
CA ASN A 31 -2.89 6.94 -17.34
C ASN A 31 -3.46 5.51 -17.18
N ALA A 32 -3.05 4.79 -16.14
CA ALA A 32 -3.58 3.45 -15.89
C ALA A 32 -5.09 3.50 -15.63
N THR A 33 -5.80 2.51 -16.13
CA THR A 33 -7.24 2.34 -15.92
C THR A 33 -7.50 1.03 -15.19
N SER A 34 -8.57 0.98 -14.39
CA SER A 34 -8.89 -0.21 -13.60
C SER A 34 -9.35 -1.36 -14.49
N GLN A 35 -8.73 -2.53 -14.30
CA GLN A 35 -9.11 -3.82 -14.89
C GLN A 35 -10.36 -4.40 -14.21
N GLN A 36 -10.60 -4.10 -12.92
CA GLN A 36 -11.82 -4.48 -12.20
C GLN A 36 -13.05 -3.66 -12.59
N GLY A 37 -12.95 -2.77 -13.58
CA GLY A 37 -14.09 -2.04 -14.12
C GLY A 37 -14.53 -0.87 -13.26
N CYS A 38 -13.59 -0.10 -12.70
CA CYS A 38 -13.90 1.20 -12.10
C CYS A 38 -13.37 2.39 -12.92
N PRO A 39 -14.20 3.02 -13.77
CA PRO A 39 -13.76 4.13 -14.62
C PRO A 39 -13.53 5.45 -13.86
N ASN A 40 -13.98 5.55 -12.62
CA ASN A 40 -13.88 6.77 -11.80
C ASN A 40 -12.54 6.89 -11.06
N VAL A 41 -11.70 5.85 -11.12
CA VAL A 41 -10.32 5.87 -10.64
C VAL A 41 -9.39 5.67 -11.84
N VAL A 42 -8.35 6.50 -11.90
CA VAL A 42 -7.32 6.49 -12.95
C VAL A 42 -5.96 6.65 -12.29
N GLY A 43 -4.88 6.44 -13.04
CA GLY A 43 -3.55 6.67 -12.51
C GLY A 43 -3.06 5.55 -11.60
N PRO A 44 -2.05 5.80 -10.75
CA PRO A 44 -1.66 4.92 -9.67
C PRO A 44 -2.83 4.45 -8.77
N THR A 45 -3.83 5.30 -8.52
CA THR A 45 -5.04 4.90 -7.78
C THR A 45 -5.73 3.70 -8.41
N ALA A 46 -5.84 3.65 -9.74
CA ALA A 46 -6.50 2.54 -10.43
C ALA A 46 -5.73 1.23 -10.27
N VAL A 47 -4.41 1.28 -10.32
CA VAL A 47 -3.54 0.12 -10.09
C VAL A 47 -3.65 -0.35 -8.64
N TYR A 48 -3.66 0.57 -7.68
CA TYR A 48 -3.83 0.24 -6.26
C TYR A 48 -5.22 -0.36 -5.98
N TRP A 49 -6.25 0.15 -6.64
CA TRP A 49 -7.58 -0.42 -6.61
C TRP A 49 -7.58 -1.86 -7.15
N ASP A 50 -6.99 -2.12 -8.30
CA ASP A 50 -6.90 -3.47 -8.88
C ASP A 50 -6.09 -4.43 -7.97
N TYR A 51 -5.00 -3.94 -7.37
CA TYR A 51 -4.22 -4.67 -6.37
C TYR A 51 -5.05 -5.10 -5.16
N ALA A 52 -5.91 -4.22 -4.64
CA ALA A 52 -6.84 -4.57 -3.57
C ALA A 52 -7.83 -5.70 -3.93
N HIS A 53 -7.96 -6.04 -5.22
CA HIS A 53 -8.78 -7.15 -5.73
C HIS A 53 -7.92 -8.37 -6.12
N GLY A 54 -6.65 -8.39 -5.73
CA GLY A 54 -5.74 -9.49 -6.03
C GLY A 54 -5.28 -9.52 -7.49
N ILE A 55 -5.45 -8.43 -8.26
CA ILE A 55 -4.78 -8.28 -9.55
C ILE A 55 -3.37 -7.74 -9.26
N PRO A 56 -2.30 -8.48 -9.60
CA PRO A 56 -0.95 -8.01 -9.35
C PRO A 56 -0.71 -6.66 -10.03
N ALA A 57 -0.16 -5.70 -9.27
CA ALA A 57 0.32 -4.46 -9.84
C ALA A 57 1.53 -4.76 -10.75
N PRO A 58 1.58 -4.23 -11.99
CA PRO A 58 2.59 -4.60 -12.97
C PRO A 58 3.89 -3.82 -12.72
N PHE A 59 4.42 -3.90 -11.51
CA PHE A 59 5.71 -3.34 -11.17
C PHE A 59 6.84 -4.15 -11.81
N THR A 60 7.89 -3.46 -12.26
CA THR A 60 9.15 -4.04 -12.73
C THR A 60 10.11 -4.38 -11.59
N ALA A 61 9.95 -3.71 -10.43
CA ALA A 61 10.69 -3.94 -9.19
C ALA A 61 9.75 -3.90 -7.97
N ILE A 62 10.15 -4.50 -6.85
CA ILE A 62 9.32 -4.48 -5.62
C ILE A 62 9.27 -3.03 -5.10
N PRO A 63 8.08 -2.45 -4.84
CA PRO A 63 8.01 -1.11 -4.27
C PRO A 63 8.51 -1.13 -2.82
N ILE A 64 9.56 -0.34 -2.54
CA ILE A 64 10.19 -0.21 -1.22
C ILE A 64 9.86 1.17 -0.64
N MET A 65 9.79 1.27 0.69
CA MET A 65 9.54 2.52 1.40
C MET A 65 10.69 3.51 1.16
N PRO A 66 10.43 4.73 0.62
CA PRO A 66 11.47 5.72 0.40
C PRO A 66 12.14 6.18 1.69
N GLU A 67 13.46 6.44 1.65
CA GLU A 67 14.20 7.06 2.75
C GLU A 67 13.87 8.56 2.91
N PRO A 68 13.88 9.13 4.13
CA PRO A 68 14.14 8.48 5.42
C PRO A 68 12.92 7.71 5.96
N LYS A 69 13.15 6.49 6.47
CA LYS A 69 12.09 5.62 7.02
C LYS A 69 12.27 5.25 8.49
N THR A 70 11.16 4.89 9.13
CA THR A 70 11.08 4.33 10.49
C THR A 70 10.37 2.99 10.41
N ARG A 71 10.71 2.03 11.28
CA ARG A 71 10.09 0.71 11.29
C ARG A 71 9.01 0.59 12.37
N PHE A 72 7.87 0.04 11.99
CA PHE A 72 6.87 -0.49 12.91
C PHE A 72 7.04 -1.99 13.05
N THR A 73 6.89 -2.50 14.26
CA THR A 73 6.79 -3.94 14.55
C THR A 73 5.70 -4.13 15.58
N HIS A 74 4.67 -4.89 15.23
CA HIS A 74 3.59 -5.21 16.14
C HIS A 74 4.11 -6.09 17.30
N SER A 75 3.68 -5.80 18.53
CA SER A 75 4.21 -6.45 19.73
C SER A 75 3.84 -7.92 19.86
N MET A 76 2.77 -8.36 19.20
CA MET A 76 2.38 -9.77 19.20
C MET A 76 3.33 -10.64 18.35
N PRO A 77 4.03 -11.62 18.96
CA PRO A 77 5.10 -12.36 18.29
C PRO A 77 4.61 -13.27 17.15
N ASN A 78 3.34 -13.63 17.13
CA ASN A 78 2.75 -14.51 16.11
C ASN A 78 2.09 -13.75 14.95
N LEU A 79 2.02 -12.41 15.06
CA LEU A 79 1.50 -11.56 14.00
C LEU A 79 2.74 -11.00 13.29
N ASN A 80 3.18 -11.64 12.19
CA ASN A 80 4.29 -11.13 11.38
C ASN A 80 3.85 -9.84 10.66
N MET A 81 3.75 -8.75 11.41
CA MET A 81 3.28 -7.45 10.96
C MET A 81 4.32 -6.43 11.36
N SER A 82 5.30 -6.28 10.47
CA SER A 82 6.35 -5.28 10.56
C SER A 82 6.56 -4.68 9.19
N PHE A 83 6.68 -3.35 9.15
CA PHE A 83 6.89 -2.62 7.91
C PHE A 83 7.56 -1.28 8.20
N ASP A 84 8.23 -0.75 7.20
CA ASP A 84 8.79 0.58 7.24
C ASP A 84 7.75 1.61 6.78
N PHE A 85 7.83 2.81 7.35
CA PHE A 85 6.97 3.94 7.03
C PHE A 85 7.79 5.24 6.99
N PRO A 86 7.34 6.26 6.22
CA PRO A 86 8.17 7.43 5.98
C PRO A 86 8.13 8.39 7.18
N GLN A 87 9.12 9.28 7.27
CA GLN A 87 9.12 10.36 8.26
C GLN A 87 7.84 11.22 8.15
N GLY A 88 7.38 11.77 9.28
CA GLY A 88 6.16 12.56 9.34
C GLY A 88 4.88 11.72 9.43
N TYR A 89 5.03 10.42 9.70
CA TYR A 89 3.93 9.51 10.04
C TYR A 89 4.15 8.89 11.43
N THR A 90 3.07 8.37 12.00
CA THR A 90 3.06 7.67 13.27
C THR A 90 2.26 6.39 13.12
N ALA A 91 2.91 5.25 13.36
CA ALA A 91 2.27 3.95 13.44
C ALA A 91 1.84 3.68 14.88
N THR A 92 0.58 3.32 15.07
CA THR A 92 -0.02 2.98 16.37
C THR A 92 -0.54 1.56 16.31
N GLU A 93 -0.02 0.71 17.19
CA GLU A 93 -0.52 -0.66 17.35
C GLU A 93 -1.97 -0.66 17.84
N ILE A 94 -2.77 -1.55 17.27
CA ILE A 94 -4.12 -1.86 17.73
C ILE A 94 -4.11 -3.28 18.26
N ALA A 95 -4.18 -3.42 19.57
CA ALA A 95 -4.21 -4.71 20.25
C ALA A 95 -5.31 -4.73 21.30
N ILE A 96 -6.52 -5.11 20.89
CA ILE A 96 -7.63 -5.40 21.79
C ILE A 96 -7.62 -6.89 22.05
N GLN A 97 -7.31 -7.26 23.29
CA GLN A 97 -7.17 -8.65 23.71
C GLN A 97 -8.37 -9.50 23.26
N ASN A 98 -8.09 -10.62 22.60
CA ASN A 98 -9.06 -11.59 22.08
C ASN A 98 -10.11 -11.03 21.10
N SER A 99 -9.89 -9.86 20.49
CA SER A 99 -10.89 -9.25 19.62
C SER A 99 -10.30 -8.64 18.34
N THR A 100 -9.34 -7.74 18.46
CA THR A 100 -8.85 -6.96 17.30
C THR A 100 -7.35 -6.81 17.39
N PHE A 101 -6.69 -7.12 16.28
CA PHE A 101 -5.25 -6.92 16.11
C PHE A 101 -5.01 -6.19 14.80
N GLY A 102 -4.09 -5.24 14.80
CA GLY A 102 -3.85 -4.41 13.63
C GLY A 102 -2.98 -3.20 13.91
N VAL A 103 -3.05 -2.25 13.00
CA VAL A 103 -2.22 -1.05 13.04
C VAL A 103 -2.94 0.09 12.32
N ASP A 104 -2.74 1.29 12.86
CA ASP A 104 -3.01 2.53 12.16
C ASP A 104 -1.71 3.27 11.89
N LEU A 105 -1.47 3.62 10.64
CA LEU A 105 -0.46 4.60 10.25
C LEU A 105 -1.18 5.92 9.91
N ARG A 106 -0.82 6.98 10.62
CA ARG A 106 -1.35 8.33 10.38
C ARG A 106 -0.23 9.29 10.02
N ARG A 107 -0.48 10.22 9.09
CA ARG A 107 0.39 11.39 8.93
C ARG A 107 0.35 12.18 10.24
N SER A 108 1.50 12.53 10.78
CA SER A 108 1.66 13.15 12.11
C SER A 108 1.11 14.59 12.17
N GLU A 109 0.85 15.23 11.02
CA GLU A 109 0.23 16.55 10.98
C GLU A 109 -1.28 16.46 11.23
N ASN A 110 -1.74 17.18 12.26
CA ASN A 110 -3.13 17.19 12.73
C ASN A 110 -4.06 18.11 11.91
N ASP A 111 -3.80 18.33 10.62
CA ASP A 111 -4.71 19.10 9.76
C ASP A 111 -5.88 18.21 9.30
N PRO A 112 -7.14 18.48 9.72
CA PRO A 112 -8.30 17.72 9.30
C PRO A 112 -8.50 17.66 7.78
N GLN A 113 -7.97 18.63 7.03
CA GLN A 113 -8.05 18.68 5.56
C GLN A 113 -6.93 17.91 4.86
N ASN A 114 -5.88 17.53 5.59
CA ASN A 114 -4.70 16.84 5.08
C ASN A 114 -4.42 15.51 5.79
N LYS A 115 -5.43 14.94 6.46
CA LYS A 115 -5.33 13.66 7.15
C LYS A 115 -5.10 12.52 6.16
N VAL A 116 -4.05 11.74 6.42
CA VAL A 116 -3.78 10.47 5.74
C VAL A 116 -3.87 9.35 6.76
N LEU A 117 -4.63 8.31 6.43
CA LEU A 117 -4.76 7.09 7.20
C LEU A 117 -4.47 5.89 6.31
N TRP A 118 -3.58 5.03 6.77
CA TRP A 118 -3.52 3.64 6.34
C TRP A 118 -3.82 2.77 7.56
N ARG A 119 -4.86 1.93 7.47
CA ARG A 119 -5.31 1.06 8.56
C ARG A 119 -5.40 -0.36 8.04
N TYR A 120 -4.90 -1.29 8.84
CA TYR A 120 -5.00 -2.71 8.54
C TYR A 120 -5.36 -3.52 9.78
N TYR A 121 -6.47 -4.26 9.66
CA TYR A 121 -6.88 -5.31 10.57
C TYR A 121 -6.71 -6.64 9.83
N PRO A 122 -5.64 -7.43 10.09
CA PRO A 122 -5.60 -8.80 9.60
C PRO A 122 -6.76 -9.62 10.18
N ILE A 123 -7.11 -9.36 11.45
CA ILE A 123 -8.22 -10.01 12.15
C ILE A 123 -8.88 -9.03 13.13
N THR A 124 -10.20 -8.89 12.99
CA THR A 124 -11.08 -8.30 13.99
C THR A 124 -12.36 -9.10 14.12
N LEU A 125 -12.85 -9.27 15.34
CA LEU A 125 -14.04 -10.06 15.64
C LEU A 125 -15.28 -9.18 15.79
N PHE A 126 -16.30 -9.45 14.97
CA PHE A 126 -17.62 -8.87 15.12
C PHE A 126 -18.52 -9.86 15.86
N SER A 127 -19.13 -9.42 16.95
CA SER A 127 -20.11 -10.22 17.70
C SER A 127 -21.44 -10.31 16.95
N GLY A 128 -22.08 -11.49 16.99
CA GLY A 128 -23.36 -11.71 16.31
C GLY A 128 -23.21 -11.96 14.80
N SER A 129 -24.32 -12.27 14.13
CA SER A 129 -24.34 -12.63 12.70
C SER A 129 -24.24 -11.41 11.79
N ALA A 130 -23.16 -10.63 11.91
CA ALA A 130 -22.90 -9.48 11.06
C ALA A 130 -22.59 -9.94 9.63
N ASN A 131 -23.33 -9.42 8.65
CA ASN A 131 -23.05 -9.66 7.23
C ASN A 131 -22.06 -8.63 6.67
N ILE A 132 -21.52 -8.91 5.47
CA ILE A 132 -20.48 -8.07 4.86
C ILE A 132 -20.93 -6.62 4.63
N ASP A 133 -22.21 -6.38 4.33
CA ASP A 133 -22.73 -5.03 4.09
C ASP A 133 -22.79 -4.22 5.38
N GLN A 134 -23.20 -4.84 6.50
CA GLN A 134 -23.21 -4.22 7.82
C GLN A 134 -21.80 -3.87 8.28
N VAL A 135 -20.85 -4.79 8.12
CA VAL A 135 -19.45 -4.56 8.48
C VAL A 135 -18.84 -3.44 7.62
N ARG A 136 -19.06 -3.47 6.31
CA ARG A 136 -18.59 -2.41 5.40
C ARG A 136 -19.18 -1.05 5.74
N ALA A 137 -20.47 -0.99 6.05
CA ALA A 137 -21.12 0.25 6.47
C ALA A 137 -20.55 0.78 7.79
N PHE A 138 -20.32 -0.10 8.76
CA PHE A 138 -19.66 0.26 10.02
C PHE A 138 -18.27 0.87 9.78
N VAL A 139 -17.42 0.20 8.98
CA VAL A 139 -16.06 0.67 8.68
C VAL A 139 -16.07 2.02 7.97
N ILE A 140 -16.94 2.20 6.97
CA ILE A 140 -17.04 3.47 6.23
C ILE A 140 -17.55 4.60 7.13
N ASN A 141 -18.54 4.33 7.98
CA ASN A 141 -19.07 5.34 8.90
C ASN A 141 -18.05 5.72 9.99
N ASP A 142 -17.32 4.74 10.55
CA ASP A 142 -16.24 5.00 11.51
C ASP A 142 -15.15 5.88 10.88
N LEU A 143 -14.72 5.55 9.65
CA LEU A 143 -13.77 6.36 8.90
C LEU A 143 -14.28 7.80 8.72
N MET A 144 -15.49 7.98 8.19
CA MET A 144 -15.98 9.32 7.90
C MET A 144 -16.19 10.13 9.18
N THR A 145 -16.91 9.59 10.16
CA THR A 145 -17.35 10.35 11.34
C THR A 145 -16.25 10.45 12.39
N ASN A 146 -15.61 9.35 12.77
CA ASN A 146 -14.67 9.33 13.89
C ASN A 146 -13.26 9.74 13.47
N GLU A 147 -12.79 9.30 12.30
CA GLU A 147 -11.45 9.67 11.83
C GLU A 147 -11.44 11.08 11.18
N TYR A 148 -12.41 11.36 10.31
CA TYR A 148 -12.41 12.59 9.50
C TYR A 148 -13.45 13.65 9.91
N GLY A 149 -14.34 13.38 10.88
CA GLY A 149 -15.36 14.34 11.32
C GLY A 149 -16.40 14.69 10.24
N PHE A 150 -16.49 13.91 9.17
CA PHE A 150 -17.42 14.11 8.06
C PHE A 150 -18.80 13.53 8.40
N ASN A 151 -19.81 14.40 8.40
CA ASN A 151 -21.21 14.06 8.64
C ASN A 151 -22.01 14.27 7.34
N GLY A 152 -21.98 13.28 6.46
CA GLY A 152 -22.67 13.32 5.18
C GLY A 152 -22.60 11.99 4.45
N THR A 153 -23.17 11.95 3.24
CA THR A 153 -23.11 10.76 2.38
C THR A 153 -21.88 10.84 1.48
N PRO A 154 -21.02 9.82 1.43
CA PRO A 154 -19.89 9.80 0.51
C PRO A 154 -20.37 9.60 -0.93
N ILE A 155 -19.59 10.12 -1.88
CA ILE A 155 -19.71 9.75 -3.29
C ILE A 155 -19.02 8.40 -3.46
N VAL A 156 -19.72 7.43 -4.07
CA VAL A 156 -19.16 6.10 -4.35
C VAL A 156 -18.59 6.10 -5.76
N ASP A 157 -17.27 6.05 -5.87
CA ASP A 157 -16.57 6.00 -7.16
C ASP A 157 -16.56 4.57 -7.72
N CYS A 158 -16.31 3.58 -6.86
CA CYS A 158 -16.22 2.17 -7.23
C CYS A 158 -17.00 1.30 -6.23
N ALA A 159 -17.84 0.39 -6.73
CA ALA A 159 -18.60 -0.56 -5.93
C ALA A 159 -18.86 -1.86 -6.71
N PRO A 160 -17.85 -2.73 -6.83
CA PRO A 160 -18.03 -4.01 -7.51
C PRO A 160 -19.02 -4.89 -6.72
N PRO A 161 -19.61 -5.90 -7.39
CA PRO A 161 -20.43 -6.90 -6.74
C PRO A 161 -19.68 -7.59 -5.60
N ILE A 162 -20.42 -8.01 -4.59
CA ILE A 162 -19.88 -8.83 -3.50
C ILE A 162 -19.43 -10.18 -4.07
N GLN A 163 -18.23 -10.61 -3.70
CA GLN A 163 -17.68 -11.90 -4.11
C GLN A 163 -17.73 -12.86 -2.92
N THR A 164 -18.20 -14.09 -3.13
CA THR A 164 -18.16 -15.14 -2.09
C THR A 164 -17.49 -16.37 -2.67
N VAL A 165 -16.51 -16.89 -1.93
CA VAL A 165 -15.75 -18.09 -2.27
C VAL A 165 -15.91 -19.09 -1.13
N ASP A 166 -16.13 -20.35 -1.46
CA ASP A 166 -16.15 -21.44 -0.48
C ASP A 166 -14.82 -22.21 -0.51
N PHE A 167 -14.24 -22.40 0.68
CA PHE A 167 -12.99 -23.13 0.90
C PHE A 167 -13.30 -24.42 1.67
N GLY A 168 -14.11 -25.31 1.09
CA GLY A 168 -14.43 -26.60 1.70
C GLY A 168 -15.35 -26.47 2.91
N GLY A 169 -16.40 -25.65 2.81
CA GLY A 169 -17.37 -25.38 3.87
C GLY A 169 -17.06 -24.16 4.74
N ILE A 170 -15.92 -23.50 4.52
CA ILE A 170 -15.62 -22.17 5.07
C ILE A 170 -15.84 -21.14 3.98
N THR A 171 -16.90 -20.34 4.11
CA THR A 171 -17.18 -19.27 3.15
C THR A 171 -16.42 -18.00 3.52
N ARG A 172 -15.79 -17.38 2.52
CA ARG A 172 -15.21 -16.05 2.63
C ARG A 172 -15.95 -15.10 1.69
N THR A 173 -16.50 -14.04 2.25
CA THR A 173 -17.19 -12.99 1.50
C THR A 173 -16.31 -11.74 1.46
N PHE A 174 -16.08 -11.20 0.27
CA PHE A 174 -15.25 -10.03 0.03
C PHE A 174 -16.10 -8.87 -0.50
N SER A 175 -15.83 -7.67 -0.01
CA SER A 175 -16.40 -6.44 -0.53
C SER A 175 -15.42 -5.28 -0.43
N SER A 176 -15.40 -4.44 -1.46
CA SER A 176 -14.55 -3.27 -1.56
C SER A 176 -15.34 -2.05 -2.02
N ARG A 177 -14.85 -0.86 -1.67
CA ARG A 177 -15.38 0.43 -2.13
C ARG A 177 -14.25 1.41 -2.33
N ALA A 178 -14.30 2.17 -3.42
CA ALA A 178 -13.60 3.44 -3.51
C ALA A 178 -14.64 4.54 -3.32
N ILE A 179 -14.40 5.44 -2.38
CA ILE A 179 -15.31 6.53 -2.04
C ILE A 179 -14.57 7.86 -2.00
N ARG A 180 -15.33 8.95 -2.15
CA ARG A 180 -14.89 10.32 -1.90
C ARG A 180 -15.83 11.03 -0.95
N PHE A 181 -15.27 11.82 -0.05
CA PHE A 181 -16.01 12.69 0.86
C PHE A 181 -15.15 13.90 1.22
N GLY A 182 -15.71 15.11 1.16
CA GLY A 182 -14.91 16.33 1.25
C GLY A 182 -13.78 16.35 0.21
N ASN A 183 -12.54 16.55 0.67
CA ASN A 183 -11.31 16.46 -0.16
C ASN A 183 -10.61 15.09 -0.06
N ILE A 184 -11.25 14.07 0.51
CA ILE A 184 -10.63 12.78 0.81
C ILE A 184 -11.10 11.73 -0.20
N ARG A 185 -10.15 10.91 -0.66
CA ARG A 185 -10.40 9.64 -1.32
C ARG A 185 -10.04 8.52 -0.35
N ALA A 186 -10.87 7.47 -0.33
CA ALA A 186 -10.58 6.27 0.43
C ALA A 186 -10.85 5.02 -0.42
N ILE A 187 -9.91 4.07 -0.37
CA ILE A 187 -10.08 2.70 -0.84
C ILE A 187 -10.19 1.81 0.38
N ILE A 188 -11.33 1.11 0.48
CA ILE A 188 -11.65 0.23 1.58
C ILE A 188 -11.91 -1.16 1.01
N TRP A 189 -11.35 -2.18 1.65
CA TRP A 189 -11.78 -3.55 1.43
C TRP A 189 -12.03 -4.26 2.76
N VAL A 190 -12.97 -5.19 2.73
CA VAL A 190 -13.41 -6.01 3.85
C VAL A 190 -13.52 -7.45 3.36
N ALA A 191 -12.91 -8.38 4.08
CA ALA A 191 -13.08 -9.80 3.89
C ALA A 191 -13.66 -10.41 5.16
N LEU A 192 -14.76 -11.15 5.04
CA LEU A 192 -15.51 -11.69 6.15
C LEU A 192 -15.56 -13.22 6.05
N VAL A 193 -15.26 -13.89 7.15
CA VAL A 193 -15.47 -15.32 7.34
C VAL A 193 -16.48 -15.51 8.49
N PRO A 194 -17.67 -16.10 8.22
CA PRO A 194 -18.62 -16.39 9.27
C PRO A 194 -18.06 -17.42 10.26
N MET A 195 -18.32 -17.23 11.55
CA MET A 195 -17.96 -18.15 12.63
C MET A 195 -19.21 -18.51 13.45
N PRO A 196 -19.19 -19.59 14.24
CA PRO A 196 -20.36 -20.03 15.01
C PRO A 196 -20.98 -18.97 15.95
N PHE A 197 -20.17 -18.01 16.44
CA PHE A 197 -20.60 -16.99 17.41
C PHE A 197 -20.35 -15.55 16.95
N GLY A 198 -20.06 -15.35 15.66
CA GLY A 198 -19.69 -14.04 15.14
C GLY A 198 -19.15 -14.09 13.73
N SER A 199 -18.38 -13.07 13.38
CA SER A 199 -17.67 -13.01 12.11
C SER A 199 -16.21 -12.63 12.36
N SER A 200 -15.27 -13.35 11.73
CA SER A 200 -13.88 -12.92 11.64
C SER A 200 -13.73 -12.05 10.40
N VAL A 201 -13.18 -10.86 10.58
CA VAL A 201 -13.11 -9.85 9.53
C VAL A 201 -11.68 -9.37 9.36
N ALA A 202 -11.20 -9.33 8.13
CA ALA A 202 -10.03 -8.56 7.73
C ALA A 202 -10.49 -7.25 7.07
N VAL A 203 -9.82 -6.14 7.38
CA VAL A 203 -10.13 -4.82 6.85
C VAL A 203 -8.84 -4.14 6.43
N SER A 204 -8.87 -3.45 5.30
CA SER A 204 -7.88 -2.41 5.00
C SER A 204 -8.57 -1.14 4.57
N ILE A 205 -8.00 -0.02 5.00
CA ILE A 205 -8.39 1.33 4.61
C ILE A 205 -7.14 2.07 4.19
N SER A 206 -7.16 2.65 3.00
CA SER A 206 -6.18 3.61 2.53
C SER A 206 -6.91 4.90 2.20
N ALA A 207 -6.65 5.97 2.95
CA ALA A 207 -7.37 7.24 2.84
C ALA A 207 -6.41 8.44 2.87
N GLY A 208 -6.70 9.44 2.06
CA GLY A 208 -5.92 10.68 2.00
C GLY A 208 -6.50 11.71 1.04
N PRO A 209 -5.88 12.89 0.92
CA PRO A 209 -6.33 13.95 0.02
C PRO A 209 -6.39 13.47 -1.43
N ILE A 210 -7.46 13.84 -2.16
CA ILE A 210 -7.69 13.40 -3.55
C ILE A 210 -6.51 13.78 -4.46
N ASN A 211 -5.95 14.98 -4.29
CA ASN A 211 -4.84 15.51 -5.07
C ASN A 211 -3.48 14.86 -4.75
N GLU A 212 -3.37 14.15 -3.64
CA GLU A 212 -2.13 13.46 -3.21
C GLU A 212 -2.25 11.93 -3.31
N PHE A 213 -3.45 11.40 -3.54
CA PHE A 213 -3.73 9.97 -3.38
C PHE A 213 -2.85 9.09 -4.28
N ASP A 214 -2.54 9.52 -5.50
CA ASP A 214 -1.65 8.77 -6.39
C ASP A 214 -0.22 8.66 -5.84
N ASN A 215 0.30 9.75 -5.28
CA ASN A 215 1.60 9.75 -4.61
C ASN A 215 1.58 8.90 -3.33
N LEU A 216 0.48 8.96 -2.58
CA LEU A 216 0.29 8.12 -1.39
C LEU A 216 0.23 6.64 -1.74
N ALA A 217 -0.46 6.29 -2.82
CA ALA A 217 -0.53 4.92 -3.30
C ALA A 217 0.87 4.39 -3.62
N MET A 218 1.66 5.13 -4.40
CA MET A 218 2.99 4.72 -4.85
C MET A 218 4.03 4.70 -3.74
N ASN A 219 4.05 5.73 -2.89
CA ASN A 219 5.18 5.96 -1.99
C ASN A 219 4.89 5.53 -0.55
N VAL A 220 3.64 5.18 -0.22
CA VAL A 220 3.25 4.79 1.13
C VAL A 220 2.49 3.46 1.11
N PHE A 221 1.35 3.40 0.43
CA PHE A 221 0.44 2.28 0.58
C PHE A 221 0.93 1.00 -0.11
N PHE A 222 1.47 1.10 -1.33
CA PHE A 222 2.07 -0.04 -2.02
C PHE A 222 3.27 -0.61 -1.26
N PRO A 223 4.30 0.19 -0.89
CA PRO A 223 5.43 -0.30 -0.11
C PRO A 223 5.01 -1.06 1.15
N ILE A 224 4.12 -0.49 1.97
CA ILE A 224 3.63 -1.16 3.19
C ILE A 224 2.93 -2.48 2.84
N SER A 225 2.07 -2.47 1.80
CA SER A 225 1.30 -3.66 1.45
C SER A 225 2.18 -4.79 0.92
N PHE A 226 3.25 -4.46 0.18
CA PHE A 226 4.23 -5.44 -0.30
C PHE A 226 5.09 -5.99 0.83
N GLU A 227 5.51 -5.14 1.78
CA GLU A 227 6.29 -5.59 2.94
C GLU A 227 5.50 -6.57 3.83
N LEU A 228 4.18 -6.42 3.92
CA LEU A 228 3.31 -7.36 4.65
C LEU A 228 3.10 -8.70 3.93
N LEU A 229 3.41 -8.81 2.64
CA LEU A 229 3.26 -10.05 1.86
C LEU A 229 4.52 -10.91 1.84
N LEU A 230 5.68 -10.37 2.22
CA LEU A 230 6.98 -11.02 2.10
C LEU A 230 7.44 -11.54 3.48
N PRO A 231 7.22 -12.82 3.81
CA PRO A 231 7.53 -13.37 5.13
C PRO A 231 9.03 -13.39 5.49
N ASP A 232 9.94 -13.33 4.51
CA ASP A 232 11.39 -13.51 4.69
C ASP A 232 12.21 -12.21 4.57
N ARG A 233 11.64 -11.08 5.02
CA ARG A 233 12.23 -9.73 4.84
C ARG A 233 13.55 -9.49 5.57
N ASP A 234 13.88 -10.21 6.64
CA ASP A 234 15.17 -10.04 7.34
C ASP A 234 16.39 -10.35 6.45
N ALA A 235 16.17 -10.96 5.28
CA ALA A 235 17.20 -11.22 4.27
C ALA A 235 17.28 -10.16 3.16
N LEU A 236 16.37 -9.19 3.10
CA LEU A 236 16.29 -8.18 2.02
C LEU A 236 16.74 -6.80 2.56
N SER A 237 18.02 -6.72 2.91
CA SER A 237 18.73 -5.45 3.13
C SER A 237 18.83 -4.71 1.80
N ASP A 238 18.73 -3.38 1.77
CA ASP A 238 19.02 -2.50 0.63
C ASP A 238 19.79 -1.32 1.22
N ARG A 239 21.11 -1.47 1.29
CA ARG A 239 21.99 -0.59 2.09
C ARG A 239 22.22 0.77 1.45
N ASP A 240 22.16 0.87 0.14
CA ASP A 240 22.42 2.11 -0.60
C ASP A 240 21.15 2.78 -1.12
N GLY A 241 20.01 2.09 -1.07
CA GLY A 241 18.68 2.64 -1.35
C GLY A 241 18.38 2.78 -2.83
N ASP A 242 18.99 1.96 -3.69
CA ASP A 242 18.77 1.97 -5.13
C ASP A 242 17.51 1.21 -5.58
N GLY A 243 16.85 0.51 -4.64
CA GLY A 243 15.61 -0.22 -4.87
C GLY A 243 15.80 -1.71 -5.17
N THR A 244 17.03 -2.22 -5.15
CA THR A 244 17.35 -3.64 -5.27
C THR A 244 17.84 -4.18 -3.93
N PRO A 245 17.26 -5.28 -3.39
CA PRO A 245 17.82 -5.88 -2.19
C PRO A 245 19.27 -6.33 -2.41
N ASP A 246 20.17 -6.10 -1.45
CA ASP A 246 21.60 -6.46 -1.35
C ASP A 246 21.91 -7.90 -1.84
N ILE A 247 20.95 -8.83 -1.72
CA ILE A 247 21.13 -10.22 -2.15
C ILE A 247 20.92 -10.42 -3.66
N PHE A 248 20.26 -9.48 -4.31
CA PHE A 248 19.99 -9.40 -5.74
C PHE A 248 20.81 -8.29 -6.41
N ASP A 249 21.37 -7.37 -5.62
CA ASP A 249 22.25 -6.31 -6.06
C ASP A 249 23.69 -6.81 -6.23
N SER A 250 24.26 -6.54 -7.41
CA SER A 250 25.65 -6.84 -7.73
C SER A 250 26.67 -5.95 -7.01
N GLN A 251 26.26 -4.76 -6.55
CA GLN A 251 27.03 -3.78 -5.80
C GLN A 251 26.24 -3.15 -4.63
N PRO A 252 26.01 -3.91 -3.54
CA PRO A 252 25.18 -3.53 -2.37
C PRO A 252 25.53 -2.27 -1.56
N ASP A 253 26.47 -1.45 -2.03
CA ASP A 253 26.92 -0.22 -1.38
C ASP A 253 27.11 0.92 -2.41
N ASN A 254 26.63 0.75 -3.65
CA ASN A 254 26.69 1.71 -4.73
C ASN A 254 25.29 2.03 -5.28
N PRO A 255 24.71 3.19 -4.92
CA PRO A 255 23.30 3.53 -5.19
C PRO A 255 22.96 3.80 -6.66
N ASN A 256 23.86 3.47 -7.58
CA ASN A 256 23.71 3.67 -9.02
C ASN A 256 23.75 2.34 -9.80
N VAL A 257 23.80 1.19 -9.13
CA VAL A 257 23.97 -0.12 -9.77
C VAL A 257 23.05 -1.13 -9.10
N THR A 258 21.94 -1.45 -9.77
CA THR A 258 20.93 -2.46 -9.36
C THR A 258 21.30 -3.86 -9.83
#